data_AF-A0A841JV69-F1
#
_entry.id   AF-A0A841JV69-F1
#
_cell.length_a   1.000
_cell.length_b   1.000
_cell.length_c   1.000
_cell.angle_alpha   90.00
_cell.angle_beta   90.00
_cell.angle_gamma   90.00
#
_symmetry.space_group_name_H-M   'P 1'
#
loop_
_entity.id
_entity.type
_entity.pdbx_description
1 polymer ?
#
loop_
_entity_poly.entity_id
_entity_poly.type
_entity_poly.pdbx_seq_one_letter_code
_entity_poly.pdbx_strand_id
1 'polypeptide(L)'
;MRETLVYTILTSADQARARLGWVSTSTGLTYCGICLRAEVTPEVGADCRVCGARVAQVFELSSGPASIRRAWKSACPQTEQLELKRTGS
;
A
#
# COMPACT_ATOMS: atom_id res chain seq x y z
N MET A 1 -17.96 -13.38 11.77
CA MET A 1 -17.24 -12.18 12.26
C MET A 1 -16.65 -11.49 11.05
N ARG A 2 -16.75 -10.15 10.94
CA ARG A 2 -16.05 -9.40 9.87
C ARG A 2 -14.65 -9.12 10.39
N GLU A 3 -13.63 -9.70 9.76
CA GLU A 3 -12.24 -9.43 10.12
C GLU A 3 -11.85 -8.07 9.55
N THR A 4 -11.35 -7.19 10.41
CA THR A 4 -10.81 -5.89 9.99
C THR A 4 -9.31 -6.04 9.85
N LEU A 5 -8.79 -5.73 8.67
CA LEU A 5 -7.37 -5.79 8.37
C LEU A 5 -6.82 -4.38 8.20
N VAL A 6 -5.62 -4.15 8.72
CA VAL A 6 -4.88 -2.90 8.56
C VAL A 6 -4.04 -2.98 7.29
N TYR A 7 -4.24 -2.03 6.38
CA TYR A 7 -3.48 -1.91 5.14
C TYR A 7 -2.60 -0.66 5.17
N THR A 8 -1.52 -0.70 4.39
CA THR A 8 -0.57 0.41 4.26
C THR A 8 -0.34 0.74 2.80
N ILE A 9 -0.05 2.01 2.51
CA ILE A 9 0.56 2.42 1.24
C ILE A 9 1.99 2.84 1.53
N LEU A 10 2.91 2.25 0.78
CA LEU A 10 4.33 2.57 0.83
C LEU A 10 4.74 3.37 -0.39
N THR A 11 5.52 4.42 -0.17
CA THR A 11 6.25 5.12 -1.22
C THR A 11 7.68 4.58 -1.29
N SER A 12 8.24 4.44 -2.49
CA SER A 12 9.66 4.09 -2.67
C SER A 12 10.57 5.14 -2.04
N ALA A 13 11.83 4.78 -1.76
CA ALA A 13 12.79 5.69 -1.14
C ALA A 13 13.01 7.00 -1.93
N ASP A 14 12.94 6.91 -3.27
CA ASP A 14 12.97 8.05 -4.20
C ASP A 14 11.62 8.77 -4.36
N GLN A 15 10.58 8.31 -3.65
CA GLN A 15 9.19 8.77 -3.71
C GLN A 15 8.55 8.71 -5.11
N ALA A 16 9.16 8.02 -6.07
CA ALA A 16 8.68 7.95 -7.44
C ALA A 16 7.50 6.98 -7.64
N ARG A 17 7.29 6.05 -6.70
CA ARG A 17 6.30 4.97 -6.82
C ARG A 17 5.57 4.77 -5.50
N ALA A 18 4.27 4.49 -5.57
CA ALA A 18 3.47 4.04 -4.44
C ALA A 18 2.95 2.61 -4.68
N ARG A 19 2.97 1.77 -3.64
CA ARG A 19 2.43 0.39 -3.68
C ARG A 19 1.71 0.06 -2.38
N LEU A 20 0.68 -0.77 -2.47
CA LEU A 20 -0.01 -1.31 -1.30
C LEU A 20 0.89 -2.33 -0.60
N GLY A 21 0.99 -2.25 0.73
CA GLY A 21 1.55 -3.31 1.54
C GLY A 21 0.74 -4.60 1.40
N TRP A 22 1.43 -5.74 1.37
CA TRP A 22 0.76 -7.03 1.31
C TRP A 22 0.42 -7.48 2.73
N VAL A 23 -0.85 -7.66 3.04
CA VAL A 23 -1.31 -8.09 4.37
C VAL A 23 -1.56 -9.59 4.36
N SER A 24 -0.91 -10.31 5.26
CA SER A 24 -1.18 -11.72 5.52
C SER A 24 -2.49 -11.85 6.28
N THR A 25 -3.51 -12.48 5.68
CA THR A 25 -4.81 -12.66 6.31
C THR A 25 -4.79 -13.67 7.47
N SER A 26 -3.77 -14.51 7.56
CA SER A 26 -3.62 -15.50 8.64
C SER A 26 -2.89 -14.97 9.86
N THR A 27 -2.01 -13.97 9.68
CA THR A 27 -1.16 -13.44 10.77
C THR A 27 -1.39 -11.95 11.06
N GLY A 28 -2.08 -11.22 10.18
CA GLY A 28 -2.26 -9.77 10.27
C GLY A 28 -0.99 -8.96 9.95
N LEU A 29 0.12 -9.62 9.62
CA LEU A 29 1.38 -8.95 9.32
C LEU A 29 1.33 -8.25 7.96
N THR A 30 1.93 -7.06 7.91
CA THR A 30 2.01 -6.27 6.69
C THR A 30 3.43 -6.32 6.12
N TYR A 31 3.55 -6.66 4.85
CA TYR A 31 4.82 -6.75 4.13
C TYR A 31 4.98 -5.60 3.14
N CYS A 32 6.22 -5.17 2.91
CA CYS A 32 6.54 -4.08 2.00
C CYS A 32 6.05 -4.37 0.57
N GLY A 33 5.08 -3.58 0.09
CA GLY A 33 4.54 -3.70 -1.27
C GLY A 33 5.50 -3.36 -2.41
N ILE A 34 6.65 -2.76 -2.10
CA ILE A 34 7.67 -2.35 -3.08
C ILE A 34 8.67 -3.49 -3.32
N CYS A 35 9.25 -4.05 -2.26
CA CYS A 35 10.29 -5.08 -2.37
C CYS A 35 9.84 -6.49 -1.98
N LEU A 36 8.74 -6.64 -1.25
CA LEU A 36 8.17 -7.91 -0.75
C LEU A 36 9.11 -8.73 0.14
N ARG A 37 10.20 -8.15 0.64
CA ARG A 37 11.26 -8.88 1.40
C ARG A 37 11.18 -8.73 2.91
N ALA A 38 10.49 -7.71 3.41
CA ALA A 38 10.43 -7.42 4.83
C ALA A 38 9.03 -7.04 5.25
N GLU A 39 8.70 -7.44 6.48
CA GLU A 39 7.60 -6.86 7.24
C GLU A 39 7.83 -5.36 7.45
N VAL A 40 6.74 -4.60 7.47
CA VAL A 40 6.72 -3.18 7.72
C VAL A 40 5.66 -2.89 8.77
N THR A 41 6.03 -2.11 9.77
CA THR A 41 5.10 -1.61 10.78
C THR A 41 4.03 -0.75 10.11
N PRO A 42 2.72 -1.01 10.34
CA PRO A 42 1.65 -0.23 9.74
C PRO A 42 1.45 1.11 10.45
N GLU A 43 2.46 1.96 10.39
CA GLU A 43 2.49 3.29 10.99
C GLU A 43 3.05 4.30 9.98
N VAL A 44 2.41 5.46 9.84
CA VAL A 44 2.87 6.51 8.91
C VAL A 44 4.28 6.96 9.30
N GLY A 45 5.19 6.98 8.33
CA GLY A 45 6.60 7.30 8.53
C GLY A 45 7.49 6.09 8.78
N ALA A 46 6.94 4.90 9.03
CA ALA A 46 7.73 3.69 9.19
C ALA A 46 8.48 3.34 7.89
N ASP A 47 9.74 2.94 8.01
CA ASP A 47 10.59 2.62 6.87
C ASP A 47 10.79 1.11 6.71
N CYS A 48 10.75 0.64 5.47
CA CYS A 48 11.16 -0.71 5.12
C CYS A 48 12.67 -0.83 5.25
N ARG A 49 13.11 -1.63 6.23
CA ARG A 49 14.54 -1.91 6.50
C ARG A 49 15.36 -2.49 5.34
N VAL A 50 14.72 -2.92 4.25
CA VAL A 50 15.42 -3.53 3.08
C VAL A 50 15.58 -2.55 1.93
N CYS A 51 14.53 -1.83 1.56
CA CYS A 51 14.55 -0.97 0.36
C CYS A 51 14.37 0.51 0.66
N GLY A 52 14.21 0.89 1.93
CA GLY A 52 13.98 2.28 2.33
C GLY A 52 12.63 2.85 1.93
N ALA A 53 11.68 2.02 1.47
CA ALA A 53 10.32 2.47 1.20
C ALA A 53 9.62 2.91 2.49
N ARG A 54 8.90 4.02 2.46
CA ARG A 54 8.26 4.64 3.63
C ARG A 54 6.76 4.44 3.60
N VAL A 55 6.14 4.12 4.73
CA VAL A 55 4.68 4.10 4.87
C VAL A 55 4.16 5.53 4.80
N ALA A 56 3.42 5.83 3.74
CA ALA A 56 2.80 7.14 3.54
C ALA A 56 1.41 7.22 4.16
N GLN A 57 0.68 6.10 4.20
CA GLN A 57 -0.70 6.04 4.69
C GLN A 57 -1.02 4.67 5.30
N VAL A 58 -1.95 4.67 6.24
CA VAL A 58 -2.49 3.49 6.92
C VAL A 58 -4.01 3.59 6.93
N PHE A 59 -4.71 2.50 6.66
CA PHE A 59 -6.17 2.46 6.73
C PHE A 59 -6.68 1.07 7.07
N GLU A 60 -7.82 1.03 7.75
CA GLU A 60 -8.49 -0.22 8.14
C GLU A 60 -9.57 -0.57 7.12
N LEU A 61 -9.62 -1.84 6.73
CA LEU A 61 -10.70 -2.36 5.89
C LEU A 61 -11.34 -3.57 6.53
N SER A 62 -12.64 -3.47 6.74
CA SER A 62 -13.46 -4.64 6.99
C SER A 62 -13.47 -5.48 5.70
N SER A 63 -13.02 -6.73 5.82
CA SER A 63 -12.82 -7.71 4.76
C SER A 63 -13.90 -7.68 3.67
N GLY A 64 -13.54 -7.20 2.46
CA GLY A 64 -14.35 -7.22 1.25
C GLY A 64 -13.61 -6.64 0.03
N PRO A 65 -13.59 -7.28 -1.15
CA PRO A 65 -12.81 -6.81 -2.31
C PRO A 65 -13.21 -5.41 -2.82
N ALA A 66 -14.46 -4.99 -2.57
CA ALA A 66 -14.97 -3.67 -2.95
C ALA A 66 -14.42 -2.52 -2.09
N SER A 67 -13.99 -2.80 -0.84
CA SER A 67 -13.49 -1.77 0.08
C SER A 67 -12.03 -1.42 -0.21
N ILE A 68 -11.22 -2.39 -0.65
CA ILE A 68 -9.81 -2.21 -1.06
C ILE A 68 -9.69 -1.23 -2.23
N ARG A 69 -10.50 -1.41 -3.29
CA ARG A 69 -10.45 -0.55 -4.49
C ARG A 69 -10.85 0.89 -4.19
N ARG A 70 -11.78 1.10 -3.24
CA ARG A 70 -12.26 2.42 -2.83
C ARG A 70 -11.21 3.15 -1.99
N ALA A 71 -10.59 2.46 -1.03
CA ALA A 71 -9.49 3.00 -0.24
C ALA A 71 -8.29 3.37 -1.10
N TRP A 72 -7.93 2.56 -2.10
CA TRP A 72 -6.88 2.90 -3.06
C TRP A 72 -7.16 4.21 -3.82
N LYS A 73 -8.39 4.40 -4.30
CA LYS A 73 -8.78 5.63 -5.01
C LYS A 73 -8.72 6.88 -4.15
N SER A 74 -9.11 6.81 -2.87
CA SER A 74 -9.00 7.95 -1.95
C SER A 74 -7.56 8.22 -1.54
N ALA A 75 -6.76 7.16 -1.43
CA ALA A 75 -5.40 7.21 -0.91
C ALA A 75 -4.36 7.66 -1.94
N CYS A 76 -4.62 7.43 -3.23
CA CYS A 76 -3.71 7.76 -4.31
C CYS A 76 -4.38 8.61 -5.40
N PRO A 77 -4.60 9.92 -5.17
CA PRO A 77 -5.16 10.82 -6.19
C PRO A 77 -4.23 11.04 -7.40
N GLN A 78 -2.97 10.58 -7.36
CA GLN A 78 -1.98 10.85 -8.42
C GLN A 78 -1.63 9.68 -9.35
N THR A 79 -2.11 8.46 -9.13
CA THR A 79 -1.82 7.36 -10.09
C THR A 79 -2.65 7.41 -11.37
N GLU A 80 -3.80 8.10 -11.38
CA GLU A 80 -4.65 8.23 -12.57
C GLU A 80 -3.98 9.07 -13.68
N GLN A 81 -2.92 9.84 -13.36
CA GLN A 81 -2.13 10.56 -14.37
C GLN A 81 -1.03 9.73 -15.04
N LEU A 82 -0.65 8.57 -14.49
CA LEU A 82 0.41 7.73 -15.09
C LEU A 82 -0.12 6.68 -16.07
N GLU A 83 -1.40 6.29 -16.00
CA GLU A 83 -1.99 5.34 -16.95
C GLU A 83 -2.52 6.00 -18.24
N LEU A 84 -2.63 7.34 -18.32
CA LEU A 84 -3.13 8.03 -19.52
C LEU A 84 -2.05 8.48 -20.53
N LYS A 85 -0.75 8.23 -20.27
CA LYS A 85 0.34 8.53 -21.22
C LYS A 85 0.87 7.31 -21.99
N ARG A 86 0.26 6.14 -21.83
CA ARG A 86 0.69 4.88 -22.49
C ARG A 86 -0.26 4.34 -23.57
N THR A 87 -1.18 5.15 -24.04
CA THR A 87 -1.94 4.93 -25.29
C THR A 87 -1.77 6.15 -26.18
N GLY A 88 -0.68 6.18 -26.94
CA GLY A 88 -0.35 7.31 -27.79
C GLY A 88 0.96 7.09 -28.55
N SER A 89 1.01 6.06 -29.38
CA SER A 89 1.82 5.97 -30.60
C SER A 89 1.39 4.74 -31.40
#